data_AF-A0A8I6AG39-F1
#
_entry.id   AF-A0A8I6AG39-F1
#
_cell.length_a   1.000
_cell.length_b   1.000
_cell.length_c   1.000
_cell.angle_alpha   90.00
_cell.angle_beta   90.00
_cell.angle_gamma   90.00
#
_symmetry.space_group_name_H-M   'P 1'
#
loop_
_entity.id
_entity.type
_entity.pdbx_description
1 polymer ?
#
loop_
_entity_poly.entity_id
_entity_poly.type
_entity_poly.pdbx_seq_one_letter_code
_entity_poly.pdbx_strand_id
1 'polypeptide(L)'
;MQGMQTRIACWFLMSFTLVTQFMMASKVEKTHALPPCYSTESLISSLGLGIFCLIADRLLRFSIIQQSDWLRALSDNVVHGVIGMWSWAVVIGIRKKSDFAEVLLAGFLASVIDVDHFFMARSLSLQAALTLQRRPFLHCSTVIPITVLSVKLAMHLFKLRDSWRFLPWMIFISWTSHHIRDGIRHGLWICPFGKTPPLPFWFYVISTLSLPHTCSFLMYLTGTRETMSSKHEMRIDV
;
A
#
# COMPACT_ATOMS: atom_id res chain seq x y z
N MET A 1 -7.40 31.92 -1.16
CA MET A 1 -6.40 30.84 -1.37
C MET A 1 -6.96 29.42 -1.21
N GLN A 2 -7.98 29.16 -0.38
CA GLN A 2 -8.59 27.81 -0.24
C GLN A 2 -9.18 27.22 -1.54
N GLY A 3 -9.77 28.04 -2.41
CA GLY A 3 -10.36 27.56 -3.67
C GLY A 3 -9.36 27.10 -4.75
N MET A 4 -8.08 27.46 -4.63
CA MET A 4 -7.03 27.00 -5.56
C MET A 4 -6.47 25.63 -5.13
N GLN A 5 -6.44 25.34 -3.82
CA GLN A 5 -5.97 24.08 -3.24
C GLN A 5 -6.86 22.89 -3.61
N THR A 6 -8.19 23.06 -3.56
CA THR A 6 -9.16 22.07 -4.02
C THR A 6 -9.06 21.80 -5.52
N ARG A 7 -8.79 22.84 -6.32
CA ARG A 7 -8.64 22.69 -7.77
C ARG A 7 -7.42 21.84 -8.13
N ILE A 8 -6.28 21.99 -7.47
CA ILE A 8 -5.06 21.23 -7.82
C ILE A 8 -5.08 19.79 -7.27
N ALA A 9 -5.66 19.55 -6.09
CA ALA A 9 -5.94 18.18 -5.64
C ALA A 9 -6.89 17.46 -6.63
N CYS A 10 -7.89 18.18 -7.16
CA CYS A 10 -8.66 17.72 -8.31
C CYS A 10 -7.75 17.46 -9.51
N TRP A 11 -6.82 18.35 -9.88
CA TRP A 11 -5.90 18.09 -11.01
C TRP A 11 -5.02 16.85 -10.83
N PHE A 12 -4.49 16.53 -9.65
CA PHE A 12 -3.68 15.31 -9.47
C PHE A 12 -4.53 14.04 -9.55
N LEU A 13 -5.71 14.05 -8.91
CA LEU A 13 -6.70 12.98 -9.07
C LEU A 13 -7.16 12.89 -10.52
N MET A 14 -7.35 14.02 -11.20
CA MET A 14 -7.84 14.10 -12.57
C MET A 14 -6.75 13.74 -13.58
N SER A 15 -5.47 14.02 -13.33
CA SER A 15 -4.33 13.57 -14.13
C SER A 15 -4.08 12.08 -13.93
N PHE A 16 -4.20 11.56 -12.71
CA PHE A 16 -4.22 10.11 -12.47
C PHE A 16 -5.44 9.45 -13.13
N THR A 17 -6.61 10.10 -13.08
CA THR A 17 -7.83 9.65 -13.77
C THR A 17 -7.72 9.78 -15.29
N LEU A 18 -7.06 10.81 -15.83
CA LEU A 18 -6.85 11.03 -17.26
C LEU A 18 -5.80 10.09 -17.82
N VAL A 19 -4.70 9.84 -17.09
CA VAL A 19 -3.72 8.82 -17.49
C VAL A 19 -4.39 7.44 -17.45
N THR A 20 -5.19 7.13 -16.42
CA THR A 20 -5.95 5.87 -16.39
C THR A 20 -7.03 5.82 -17.46
N GLN A 21 -7.74 6.91 -17.78
CA GLN A 21 -8.73 6.96 -18.86
C GLN A 21 -8.10 6.91 -20.26
N PHE A 22 -6.96 7.55 -20.48
CA PHE A 22 -6.23 7.48 -21.74
C PHE A 22 -5.67 6.06 -21.94
N MET A 23 -5.24 5.40 -20.86
CA MET A 23 -4.93 3.97 -20.85
C MET A 23 -6.18 3.08 -21.06
N MET A 24 -7.35 3.47 -20.55
CA MET A 24 -8.64 2.77 -20.80
C MET A 24 -9.05 2.90 -22.27
N ALA A 25 -8.97 4.09 -22.86
CA ALA A 25 -9.33 4.32 -24.26
C ALA A 25 -8.46 3.50 -25.24
N SER A 26 -7.20 3.24 -24.87
CA SER A 26 -6.29 2.41 -25.65
C SER A 26 -6.58 0.89 -25.57
N LYS A 27 -7.35 0.41 -24.59
CA LYS A 27 -7.51 -1.04 -24.34
C LYS A 27 -8.95 -1.57 -24.25
N VAL A 28 -9.98 -0.70 -24.29
CA VAL A 28 -11.39 -1.11 -24.12
C VAL A 28 -12.00 -1.81 -25.36
N GLU A 29 -11.25 -2.06 -26.43
CA GLU A 29 -11.79 -2.83 -27.57
C GLU A 29 -11.73 -4.37 -27.40
N LYS A 30 -11.61 -4.90 -26.17
CA LYS A 30 -11.71 -6.35 -25.92
C LYS A 30 -12.69 -6.69 -24.80
N THR A 31 -13.93 -6.95 -25.23
CA THR A 31 -14.87 -7.98 -24.74
C THR A 31 -14.98 -8.23 -23.23
N HIS A 32 -16.12 -7.78 -22.67
CA HIS A 32 -16.96 -8.21 -21.51
C HIS A 32 -16.58 -9.34 -20.52
N ALA A 33 -15.38 -9.90 -20.49
CA ALA A 33 -14.93 -10.70 -19.37
C ALA A 33 -14.53 -9.75 -18.24
N LEU A 34 -15.22 -9.81 -17.10
CA LEU A 34 -14.76 -9.17 -15.86
C LEU A 34 -13.25 -9.44 -15.71
N PRO A 35 -12.41 -8.41 -15.46
CA PRO A 35 -10.99 -8.65 -15.24
C PRO A 35 -10.86 -9.71 -14.15
N PRO A 36 -9.96 -10.70 -14.25
CA PRO A 36 -9.77 -11.77 -13.25
C PRO A 36 -9.24 -11.26 -11.90
N CYS A 37 -9.48 -10.00 -11.56
CA CYS A 37 -9.10 -9.28 -10.35
C CYS A 37 -10.02 -9.57 -9.15
N TYR A 38 -11.18 -10.19 -9.38
CA TYR A 38 -12.19 -10.45 -8.35
C TYR A 38 -12.55 -11.94 -8.36
N SER A 39 -11.98 -12.70 -7.42
CA SER A 39 -12.45 -14.06 -7.11
C SER A 39 -13.26 -14.00 -5.82
N THR A 40 -14.16 -14.97 -5.61
CA THR A 40 -14.92 -15.06 -4.36
C THR A 40 -13.99 -15.17 -3.15
N GLU A 41 -12.90 -15.91 -3.27
CA GLU A 41 -11.88 -16.05 -2.24
C GLU A 41 -11.17 -14.72 -1.93
N SER A 42 -10.79 -13.95 -2.96
CA SER A 42 -10.12 -12.67 -2.74
C SER A 42 -11.07 -11.65 -2.12
N LEU A 43 -12.36 -11.67 -2.47
CA LEU A 43 -13.38 -10.83 -1.84
C LEU A 43 -13.60 -11.20 -0.37
N ILE A 44 -13.74 -12.49 -0.04
CA ILE A 44 -13.88 -12.96 1.35
C ILE A 44 -12.66 -12.57 2.17
N SER A 45 -11.45 -12.76 1.62
CA SER A 45 -10.21 -12.39 2.30
C SER A 45 -10.10 -10.87 2.52
N SER A 46 -10.51 -10.06 1.55
CA SER A 46 -10.57 -8.59 1.69
C SER A 46 -11.59 -8.13 2.75
N LEU A 47 -12.75 -8.79 2.85
CA LEU A 47 -13.69 -8.55 3.94
C LEU A 47 -13.08 -8.91 5.30
N GLY A 48 -12.37 -10.05 5.37
CA GLY A 48 -11.61 -10.46 6.55
C GLY A 48 -10.56 -9.43 6.96
N LEU A 49 -9.83 -8.86 6.00
CA LEU A 49 -8.88 -7.76 6.24
C LEU A 49 -9.57 -6.51 6.81
N GLY A 50 -10.75 -6.17 6.30
CA GLY A 50 -11.58 -5.09 6.86
C GLY A 50 -11.98 -5.36 8.31
N ILE A 51 -12.47 -6.56 8.62
CA ILE A 51 -12.82 -6.98 9.99
C ILE A 51 -11.59 -6.94 10.90
N PHE A 52 -10.43 -7.40 10.42
CA PHE A 52 -9.17 -7.33 11.16
C PHE A 52 -8.83 -5.89 11.54
N CYS A 53 -8.97 -4.93 10.62
CA CYS A 53 -8.75 -3.52 10.92
C CYS A 53 -9.64 -3.03 12.07
N LEU A 54 -10.93 -3.38 12.07
CA LEU A 54 -11.87 -3.03 13.13
C LEU A 54 -11.44 -3.60 14.49
N ILE A 55 -11.05 -4.88 14.51
CA ILE A 55 -10.63 -5.57 15.73
C ILE A 55 -9.31 -5.01 16.24
N ALA A 56 -8.29 -4.92 15.38
CA ALA A 56 -6.96 -4.43 15.73
C ALA A 56 -7.02 -3.02 16.34
N ASP A 57 -7.77 -2.10 15.71
CA ASP A 57 -7.91 -0.74 16.22
C ASP A 57 -8.71 -0.65 17.52
N ARG A 58 -9.63 -1.59 17.75
CA ARG A 58 -10.30 -1.69 19.05
C ARG A 58 -9.33 -2.18 20.12
N LEU A 59 -8.52 -3.21 19.83
CA LEU A 59 -7.54 -3.76 20.76
C LEU A 59 -6.48 -2.73 21.14
N LEU A 60 -5.96 -1.99 20.17
CA LEU A 60 -4.93 -0.95 20.39
C LEU A 60 -5.39 0.16 21.34
N ARG A 61 -6.70 0.35 21.55
CA ARG A 61 -7.24 1.34 22.50
C ARG A 61 -7.26 0.86 23.95
N PHE A 62 -6.91 -0.40 24.24
CA PHE A 62 -6.85 -0.87 25.61
C PHE A 62 -5.76 -0.17 26.41
N SER A 63 -6.06 0.13 27.67
CA SER A 63 -5.18 0.88 28.59
C SER A 63 -3.81 0.23 28.74
N ILE A 64 -3.75 -1.10 28.78
CA ILE A 64 -2.50 -1.87 28.87
C ILE A 64 -1.56 -1.51 27.71
N ILE A 65 -2.09 -1.34 26.49
CA ILE A 65 -1.30 -0.95 25.31
C ILE A 65 -0.93 0.53 25.38
N GLN A 66 -1.87 1.39 25.78
CA GLN A 66 -1.66 2.84 25.81
C GLN A 66 -0.72 3.33 26.93
N GLN A 67 -0.56 2.56 28.01
CA GLN A 67 0.32 2.93 29.14
C GLN A 67 1.82 2.77 28.84
N SER A 68 2.18 2.00 27.82
CA SER A 68 3.58 1.78 27.42
C SER A 68 3.79 2.24 25.98
N ASP A 69 4.64 3.25 25.80
CA ASP A 69 4.98 3.76 24.48
C ASP A 69 5.60 2.68 23.57
N TRP A 70 6.42 1.80 24.15
CA TRP A 70 6.98 0.65 23.43
C TRP A 70 5.90 -0.32 22.97
N LEU A 71 4.98 -0.69 23.86
CA LEU A 71 3.91 -1.63 23.51
C LEU A 71 2.98 -1.01 22.46
N ARG A 72 2.65 0.28 22.59
CA ARG A 72 1.85 1.03 21.63
C ARG A 72 2.52 1.08 20.26
N ALA A 73 3.78 1.50 20.18
CA ALA A 73 4.53 1.61 18.93
C ALA A 73 4.74 0.25 18.26
N LEU A 74 5.13 -0.78 19.03
CA LEU A 74 5.33 -2.12 18.49
C LEU A 74 4.02 -2.73 17.99
N SER A 75 2.93 -2.60 18.76
CA SER A 75 1.64 -3.16 18.36
C SER A 75 1.10 -2.47 17.11
N ASP A 76 1.25 -1.15 16.99
CA ASP A 76 0.82 -0.43 15.78
C ASP A 76 1.64 -0.85 14.55
N ASN A 77 2.96 -0.95 14.69
CA ASN A 77 3.85 -1.43 13.62
C ASN A 77 3.54 -2.88 13.20
N VAL A 78 3.21 -3.76 14.16
CA VAL A 78 2.74 -5.12 13.86
C VAL A 78 1.46 -5.08 13.02
N VAL A 79 0.52 -4.18 13.33
CA VAL A 79 -0.71 -4.03 12.52
C VAL A 79 -0.37 -3.53 11.11
N HIS A 80 0.55 -2.58 10.95
CA HIS A 80 1.03 -2.16 9.63
C HIS A 80 1.59 -3.35 8.83
N GLY A 81 2.44 -4.15 9.46
CA GLY A 81 3.02 -5.35 8.86
C GLY A 81 1.95 -6.37 8.45
N VAL A 82 1.01 -6.69 9.34
CA VAL A 82 -0.07 -7.66 9.04
C VAL A 82 -0.95 -7.18 7.90
N ILE A 83 -1.32 -5.89 7.85
CA ILE A 83 -2.10 -5.34 6.74
C ILE A 83 -1.31 -5.48 5.42
N GLY A 84 -0.01 -5.16 5.42
CA GLY A 84 0.85 -5.32 4.24
C GLY A 84 0.92 -6.77 3.76
N MET A 85 1.17 -7.72 4.67
CA MET A 85 1.19 -9.16 4.38
C MET A 85 -0.13 -9.62 3.77
N TRP A 86 -1.24 -9.34 4.45
CA TRP A 86 -2.57 -9.79 4.03
C TRP A 86 -2.97 -9.18 2.70
N SER A 87 -2.71 -7.88 2.51
CA SER A 87 -3.02 -7.19 1.26
C SER A 87 -2.29 -7.82 0.08
N TRP A 88 -1.00 -8.13 0.22
CA TRP A 88 -0.23 -8.79 -0.83
C TRP A 88 -0.68 -10.23 -1.07
N ALA A 89 -0.98 -10.98 -0.01
CA ALA A 89 -1.52 -12.34 -0.12
C ALA A 89 -2.81 -12.39 -0.96
N VAL A 90 -3.69 -11.39 -0.81
CA VAL A 90 -4.90 -11.24 -1.65
C VAL A 90 -4.57 -10.96 -3.11
N VAL A 91 -3.54 -10.15 -3.39
CA VAL A 91 -3.13 -9.82 -4.76
C VAL A 91 -2.61 -11.04 -5.50
N ILE A 92 -1.72 -11.81 -4.87
CA ILE A 92 -1.05 -12.94 -5.55
C ILE A 92 -1.86 -14.23 -5.50
N GLY A 93 -2.69 -14.44 -4.47
CA GLY A 93 -3.32 -15.72 -4.17
C GLY A 93 -2.28 -16.78 -3.84
N ILE A 94 -2.00 -17.01 -2.55
CA ILE A 94 -0.98 -17.96 -2.10
C ILE A 94 -1.26 -19.37 -2.66
N ARG A 95 -0.33 -19.92 -3.43
CA ARG A 95 -0.43 -21.27 -4.03
C ARG A 95 0.77 -22.14 -3.75
N LYS A 96 1.95 -21.55 -3.54
CA LYS A 96 3.23 -22.26 -3.35
C LYS A 96 4.02 -21.69 -2.18
N LYS A 97 4.99 -22.46 -1.70
CA LYS A 97 5.84 -22.07 -0.55
C LYS A 97 6.60 -20.77 -0.76
N SER A 98 7.06 -20.48 -1.98
CA SER A 98 7.79 -19.23 -2.25
C SER A 98 6.93 -17.97 -2.07
N ASP A 99 5.61 -18.09 -2.16
CA ASP A 99 4.68 -16.96 -2.00
C ASP A 99 4.71 -16.43 -0.56
N PHE A 100 4.97 -17.31 0.42
CA PHE A 100 5.12 -16.89 1.82
C PHE A 100 6.28 -15.92 2.00
N ALA A 101 7.39 -16.09 1.28
CA ALA A 101 8.51 -15.16 1.36
C ALA A 101 8.14 -13.77 0.81
N GLU A 102 7.37 -13.74 -0.29
CA GLU A 102 6.86 -12.48 -0.85
C GLU A 102 5.86 -11.79 0.10
N VAL A 103 4.97 -12.55 0.72
CA VAL A 103 4.02 -12.06 1.72
C VAL A 103 4.76 -11.47 2.93
N LEU A 104 5.74 -12.19 3.48
CA LEU A 104 6.56 -11.70 4.58
C LEU A 104 7.34 -10.43 4.20
N LEU A 105 7.86 -10.36 2.97
CA LEU A 105 8.54 -9.17 2.47
C LEU A 105 7.59 -7.97 2.37
N ALA A 106 6.34 -8.17 1.94
CA ALA A 106 5.34 -7.11 1.92
C ALA A 106 5.04 -6.57 3.33
N GLY A 107 4.92 -7.48 4.31
CA GLY A 107 4.79 -7.08 5.72
C GLY A 107 5.98 -6.28 6.21
N PHE A 108 7.19 -6.76 5.93
CA PHE A 108 8.41 -6.04 6.27
C PHE A 108 8.46 -4.64 5.63
N LEU A 109 8.12 -4.52 4.35
CA LEU A 109 8.10 -3.23 3.65
C LEU A 109 7.04 -2.26 4.20
N ALA A 110 5.92 -2.77 4.71
CA ALA A 110 4.91 -1.96 5.38
C ALA A 110 5.40 -1.50 6.77
N SER A 111 6.13 -2.35 7.50
CA SER A 111 6.63 -2.05 8.85
C SER A 111 7.89 -1.18 8.88
N VAL A 112 8.77 -1.31 7.88
CA VAL A 112 10.08 -0.62 7.89
C VAL A 112 9.97 0.88 7.68
N ILE A 113 8.82 1.37 7.19
CA ILE A 113 8.56 2.81 7.03
C ILE A 113 8.76 3.54 8.36
N ASP A 114 8.30 2.97 9.48
CA ASP A 114 8.39 3.58 10.81
C ASP A 114 9.82 3.79 11.31
N VAL A 115 10.81 3.12 10.69
CA VAL A 115 12.22 3.34 11.02
C VAL A 115 12.66 4.77 10.65
N ASP A 116 11.97 5.43 9.73
CA ASP A 116 12.27 6.81 9.34
C ASP A 116 12.10 7.83 10.48
N HIS A 117 11.27 7.54 11.49
CA HIS A 117 11.16 8.35 12.71
C HIS A 117 12.48 8.38 13.47
N PHE A 118 13.15 7.23 13.62
CA PHE A 118 14.46 7.15 14.27
C PHE A 118 15.55 7.86 13.45
N PHE A 119 15.54 7.72 12.12
CA PHE A 119 16.45 8.44 11.24
C PHE A 119 16.28 9.96 11.35
N MET A 120 15.04 10.45 11.38
CA MET A 120 14.75 11.88 11.55
C MET A 120 15.11 12.37 12.97
N ALA A 121 14.87 11.56 14.00
CA ALA A 121 15.23 11.86 15.38
C ALA A 121 16.74 11.88 15.61
N ARG A 122 17.52 11.26 14.71
CA ARG A 122 18.97 11.03 14.87
C ARG A 122 19.30 10.34 16.20
N SER A 123 18.42 9.46 16.63
CA SER A 123 18.47 8.79 17.93
C SER A 123 17.75 7.45 17.84
N LEU A 124 18.22 6.47 18.60
CA LEU A 124 17.51 5.21 18.83
C LEU A 124 16.51 5.29 20.00
N SER A 125 16.37 6.47 20.61
CA SER A 125 15.39 6.71 21.66
C SER A 125 13.98 6.72 21.07
N LEU A 126 13.13 5.78 21.52
CA LEU A 126 11.72 5.76 21.14
C LEU A 126 11.03 7.09 21.48
N GLN A 127 11.34 7.68 22.64
CA GLN A 127 10.78 8.97 23.02
C GLN A 127 11.10 10.06 21.99
N ALA A 128 12.35 10.11 21.51
CA ALA A 128 12.76 11.08 20.50
C ALA A 128 12.06 10.83 19.15
N ALA A 129 11.87 9.57 18.77
CA ALA A 129 11.12 9.18 17.56
C ALA A 129 9.63 9.55 17.65
N LEU A 130 9.02 9.47 18.84
CA LEU A 130 7.60 9.80 19.04
C LEU A 130 7.33 11.31 19.16
N THR A 131 8.32 12.13 19.53
CA THR A 131 8.17 13.58 19.74
C THR A 131 8.74 14.44 18.62
N LEU A 132 8.77 13.93 17.38
CA LEU A 132 9.28 14.67 16.23
C LEU A 132 8.44 15.92 15.93
N GLN A 133 9.11 17.05 15.66
CA GLN A 133 8.45 18.31 15.28
C GLN A 133 7.92 18.31 13.84
N ARG A 134 8.46 17.44 12.98
CA ARG A 134 8.11 17.34 11.56
C ARG A 134 7.88 15.86 11.21
N ARG A 135 7.08 15.62 10.18
CA ARG A 135 6.88 14.25 9.69
C ARG A 135 8.13 13.77 8.96
N PRO A 136 8.54 12.52 9.20
CA PRO A 136 9.65 11.94 8.49
C PRO A 136 9.32 11.69 7.01
N PHE A 137 10.37 11.51 6.21
CA PHE A 137 10.28 11.61 4.75
C PHE A 137 9.47 10.47 4.13
N LEU A 138 9.59 9.23 4.64
CA LEU A 138 8.85 8.10 4.07
C LEU A 138 7.35 8.24 4.35
N HIS A 139 6.96 8.96 5.39
CA HIS A 139 5.57 9.33 5.69
C HIS A 139 5.00 10.46 4.79
N CYS A 140 5.70 10.84 3.72
CA CYS A 140 5.16 11.67 2.63
C CYS A 140 4.49 10.78 1.57
N SER A 141 3.16 10.81 1.44
CA SER A 141 2.42 9.96 0.50
C SER A 141 2.83 10.16 -0.96
N THR A 142 3.34 11.34 -1.34
CA THR A 142 3.90 11.59 -2.68
C THR A 142 5.14 10.72 -2.98
N VAL A 143 5.88 10.29 -1.95
CA VAL A 143 7.07 9.44 -2.12
C VAL A 143 6.67 8.06 -2.64
N ILE A 144 5.46 7.58 -2.38
CA ILE A 144 4.99 6.27 -2.86
C ILE A 144 5.04 6.17 -4.40
N PRO A 145 4.29 6.98 -5.18
CA PRO A 145 4.34 6.89 -6.64
C PRO A 145 5.74 7.19 -7.19
N ILE A 146 6.50 8.10 -6.56
CA ILE A 146 7.89 8.39 -6.97
C ILE A 146 8.74 7.12 -6.85
N THR A 147 8.76 6.47 -5.70
CA THR A 147 9.54 5.25 -5.47
C THR A 147 9.09 4.13 -6.41
N VAL A 148 7.79 3.93 -6.59
CA VAL A 148 7.25 2.91 -7.49
C VAL A 148 7.72 3.14 -8.93
N LEU A 149 7.66 4.38 -9.42
CA LEU A 149 8.12 4.74 -10.75
C LEU A 149 9.65 4.64 -10.89
N SER A 150 10.40 5.07 -9.88
CA SER A 150 11.87 4.95 -9.85
C SER A 150 12.33 3.50 -9.88
N VAL A 151 11.68 2.61 -9.12
CA VAL A 151 12.00 1.17 -9.15
C VAL A 151 11.64 0.59 -10.51
N LYS A 152 10.48 0.91 -11.08
CA LYS A 152 10.13 0.47 -12.46
C LYS A 152 11.14 0.95 -13.50
N LEU A 153 11.55 2.21 -13.42
CA LEU A 153 12.54 2.78 -14.34
C LEU A 153 13.89 2.10 -14.17
N ALA A 154 14.37 1.91 -12.94
CA ALA A 154 15.61 1.20 -12.66
C ALA A 154 15.57 -0.23 -13.21
N MET A 155 14.47 -0.96 -12.98
CA MET A 155 14.29 -2.29 -13.54
C MET A 155 14.36 -2.32 -15.06
N HIS A 156 13.76 -1.33 -15.73
CA HIS A 156 13.83 -1.20 -17.17
C HIS A 156 15.26 -0.89 -17.66
N LEU A 157 15.93 0.08 -17.04
CA LEU A 157 17.29 0.49 -17.42
C LEU A 157 18.33 -0.62 -17.20
N PHE A 158 18.26 -1.31 -16.07
CA PHE A 158 19.18 -2.40 -15.73
C PHE A 158 18.76 -3.76 -16.32
N LYS A 159 17.69 -3.81 -17.11
CA LYS A 159 17.14 -5.05 -17.70
C LYS A 159 16.99 -6.15 -16.64
N LEU A 160 16.55 -5.77 -15.43
CA LEU A 160 16.43 -6.71 -14.32
C LEU A 160 15.43 -7.81 -14.69
N ARG A 161 15.79 -9.05 -14.36
CA ARG A 161 15.00 -10.25 -14.71
C ARG A 161 13.54 -10.10 -14.29
N ASP A 162 12.68 -10.74 -15.07
CA ASP A 162 11.22 -10.79 -14.89
C ASP A 162 10.77 -11.21 -13.48
N SER A 163 11.64 -11.92 -12.75
CA SER A 163 11.40 -12.31 -11.37
C SER A 163 11.11 -11.17 -10.42
N TRP A 164 11.57 -9.94 -10.67
CA TRP A 164 11.36 -8.82 -9.75
C TRP A 164 10.20 -7.89 -10.16
N ARG A 165 9.44 -8.23 -11.21
CA ARG A 165 8.36 -7.37 -11.75
C ARG A 165 7.26 -7.06 -10.73
N PHE A 166 7.15 -7.86 -9.68
CA PHE A 166 6.20 -7.65 -8.59
C PHE A 166 6.65 -6.56 -7.60
N LEU A 167 7.95 -6.27 -7.49
CA LEU A 167 8.51 -5.43 -6.44
C LEU A 167 7.92 -3.99 -6.41
N PRO A 168 7.75 -3.28 -7.54
CA PRO A 168 7.12 -1.97 -7.51
C PRO A 168 5.68 -2.02 -6.98
N TRP A 169 4.94 -3.09 -7.28
CA TRP A 169 3.56 -3.27 -6.82
C TRP A 169 3.49 -3.68 -5.35
N MET A 170 4.47 -4.46 -4.89
CA MET A 170 4.64 -4.79 -3.49
C MET A 170 4.97 -3.54 -2.66
N ILE A 171 5.86 -2.67 -3.14
CA ILE A 171 6.14 -1.38 -2.51
C ILE A 171 4.86 -0.53 -2.49
N PHE A 172 4.17 -0.43 -3.64
CA PHE A 172 2.92 0.32 -3.73
C PHE A 172 1.91 -0.12 -2.68
N ILE A 173 1.60 -1.42 -2.59
CA ILE A 173 0.57 -1.90 -1.66
C ILE A 173 1.00 -1.77 -0.19
N SER A 174 2.27 -2.06 0.11
CA SER A 174 2.80 -2.07 1.47
C SER A 174 2.85 -0.64 2.02
N TRP A 175 3.35 0.30 1.23
CA TRP A 175 3.46 1.69 1.66
C TRP A 175 2.10 2.40 1.63
N THR A 176 1.26 2.12 0.63
CA THR A 176 -0.08 2.72 0.59
C THR A 176 -0.93 2.25 1.76
N SER A 177 -0.93 0.95 2.09
CA SER A 177 -1.66 0.45 3.25
C SER A 177 -1.17 1.07 4.56
N HIS A 178 0.15 1.22 4.72
CA HIS A 178 0.72 1.93 5.85
C HIS A 178 0.18 3.36 5.95
N HIS A 179 0.25 4.15 4.87
CA HIS A 179 -0.20 5.54 4.86
C HIS A 179 -1.71 5.70 5.03
N ILE A 180 -2.54 4.79 4.51
CA ILE A 180 -3.99 4.84 4.71
C ILE A 180 -4.31 4.69 6.20
N ARG A 181 -3.69 3.70 6.87
CA ARG A 181 -3.86 3.49 8.32
C ARG A 181 -3.41 4.72 9.11
N ASP A 182 -2.22 5.21 8.82
CA ASP A 182 -1.65 6.35 9.51
C ASP A 182 -2.44 7.65 9.26
N GLY A 183 -3.09 7.70 8.09
CA GLY A 183 -4.00 8.76 7.69
C GLY A 183 -5.16 8.98 8.67
N ILE A 184 -5.58 7.99 9.47
CA ILE A 184 -6.63 8.17 10.48
C ILE A 184 -6.24 9.21 11.53
N ARG A 185 -4.96 9.28 11.91
CA ARG A 185 -4.45 10.21 12.93
C ARG A 185 -3.89 11.48 12.31
N HIS A 186 -3.30 11.33 11.14
CA HIS A 186 -2.39 12.32 10.58
C HIS A 186 -2.88 12.88 9.24
N GLY A 187 -3.82 12.24 8.56
CA GLY A 187 -4.12 12.55 7.16
C GLY A 187 -2.94 12.24 6.25
N LEU A 188 -3.20 12.23 4.94
CA LEU A 188 -2.20 11.97 3.92
C LEU A 188 -1.38 13.23 3.64
N TRP A 189 -0.07 13.09 3.53
CA TRP A 189 0.82 14.20 3.16
C TRP A 189 1.13 14.13 1.66
N ILE A 190 0.52 15.01 0.90
CA ILE A 190 0.67 15.10 -0.56
C ILE A 190 1.53 16.31 -0.87
N CYS A 191 2.85 16.14 -0.94
CA CYS A 191 3.77 17.19 -1.37
C CYS A 191 3.58 17.49 -2.88
N PRO A 192 3.59 18.76 -3.34
CA PRO A 192 3.72 20.00 -2.56
C PRO A 192 2.38 20.60 -2.07
N PHE A 193 1.25 19.90 -2.25
CA PHE A 193 -0.10 20.39 -1.93
C PHE A 193 -0.45 20.45 -0.44
N GLY A 194 0.38 19.85 0.42
CA GLY A 194 0.21 19.89 1.86
C GLY A 194 -0.41 18.61 2.41
N LYS A 195 -1.14 18.71 3.52
CA LYS A 195 -1.69 17.57 4.26
C LYS A 195 -3.22 17.58 4.19
N THR A 196 -3.82 16.42 4.01
CA THR A 196 -5.27 16.26 4.15
C THR A 196 -5.66 16.34 5.64
N PRO A 197 -6.94 16.58 5.95
CA PRO A 197 -7.47 16.26 7.27
C PRO A 197 -7.26 14.76 7.59
N PRO A 198 -7.33 14.39 8.89
CA PRO A 198 -7.38 12.99 9.29
C PRO A 198 -8.49 12.24 8.54
N LEU A 199 -8.18 11.04 8.06
CA LEU A 199 -9.11 10.23 7.29
C LEU A 199 -10.26 9.76 8.20
N PRO A 200 -11.52 9.85 7.75
CA PRO A 200 -12.63 9.21 8.44
C PRO A 200 -12.34 7.71 8.60
N PHE A 201 -12.67 7.14 9.76
CA PHE A 201 -12.37 5.75 10.06
C PHE A 201 -12.94 4.77 9.02
N TRP A 202 -14.17 5.00 8.55
CA TRP A 202 -14.77 4.20 7.48
C TRP A 202 -14.00 4.29 6.16
N PHE A 203 -13.46 5.46 5.82
CA PHE A 203 -12.66 5.63 4.62
C PHE A 203 -11.38 4.80 4.68
N TYR A 204 -10.73 4.75 5.84
CA TYR A 204 -9.59 3.87 6.08
C TYR A 204 -9.95 2.39 5.83
N VAL A 205 -11.04 1.90 6.43
CA VAL A 205 -11.44 0.48 6.32
C VAL A 205 -11.78 0.13 4.87
N ILE A 206 -12.61 0.94 4.20
CA ILE A 206 -13.00 0.73 2.79
C ILE A 206 -11.79 0.82 1.85
N SER A 207 -10.89 1.76 2.09
CA SER A 207 -9.68 1.89 1.27
C SER A 207 -8.72 0.72 1.49
N THR A 208 -8.58 0.23 2.72
CA THR A 208 -7.72 -0.92 3.05
C THR A 208 -8.23 -2.21 2.43
N LEU A 209 -9.54 -2.49 2.52
CA LEU A 209 -10.11 -3.71 1.91
C LEU A 209 -10.16 -3.66 0.38
N SER A 210 -10.27 -2.48 -0.22
CA SER A 210 -10.30 -2.34 -1.70
C SER A 210 -8.90 -2.30 -2.32
N LEU A 211 -7.87 -1.92 -1.54
CA LEU A 211 -6.50 -1.74 -2.02
C LEU A 211 -5.92 -2.96 -2.77
N PRO A 212 -6.09 -4.22 -2.33
CA PRO A 212 -5.59 -5.38 -3.08
C PRO A 212 -6.21 -5.48 -4.48
N HIS A 213 -7.50 -5.17 -4.59
CA HIS A 213 -8.22 -5.20 -5.87
C HIS A 213 -7.82 -4.04 -6.77
N THR A 214 -7.64 -2.84 -6.21
CA THR A 214 -7.10 -1.69 -6.94
C THR A 214 -5.69 -1.98 -7.46
N CYS A 215 -4.80 -2.53 -6.62
CA CYS A 215 -3.46 -2.93 -7.03
C CYS A 215 -3.51 -3.99 -8.14
N SER A 216 -4.32 -5.02 -7.97
CA SER A 216 -4.60 -6.07 -8.95
C SER A 216 -5.04 -5.52 -10.31
N PHE A 217 -5.93 -4.54 -10.29
CA PHE A 217 -6.43 -3.87 -11.49
C PHE A 217 -5.35 -3.02 -12.17
N LEU A 218 -4.57 -2.25 -11.40
CA LEU A 218 -3.44 -1.48 -11.94
C LEU A 218 -2.35 -2.39 -12.53
N MET A 219 -2.08 -3.53 -11.92
CA MET A 219 -1.17 -4.55 -12.44
C MET A 219 -1.67 -5.14 -13.77
N TYR A 220 -2.99 -5.32 -13.92
CA TYR A 220 -3.60 -5.75 -15.17
C TYR A 220 -3.46 -4.67 -16.27
N LEU A 221 -3.80 -3.41 -15.97
CA LEU A 221 -3.71 -2.31 -16.94
C LEU A 221 -2.29 -2.14 -17.51
N THR A 222 -1.28 -2.33 -16.65
CA THR A 222 0.14 -2.22 -17.01
C THR A 222 0.73 -3.49 -17.63
N GLY A 223 -0.05 -4.56 -17.83
CA GLY A 223 0.43 -5.84 -18.38
C GLY A 223 1.30 -6.66 -17.42
N THR A 224 1.47 -6.21 -16.17
CA THR A 224 2.27 -6.94 -15.18
C THR A 224 1.57 -8.23 -14.74
N ARG A 225 0.23 -8.22 -14.62
CA ARG A 225 -0.56 -9.36 -14.15
C ARG A 225 -0.46 -10.57 -15.07
N GLU A 226 -0.56 -10.37 -16.39
CA GLU A 226 -0.45 -11.45 -17.39
C GLU A 226 0.92 -12.13 -17.33
N THR A 227 2.00 -11.34 -17.17
CA THR A 227 3.35 -11.88 -16.98
C THR A 227 3.49 -12.67 -15.67
N MET A 228 2.85 -12.19 -14.59
CA MET A 228 2.89 -12.91 -13.32
C MET A 228 2.09 -14.21 -13.41
N SER A 229 0.90 -14.22 -14.03
CA SER A 229 0.06 -15.42 -14.18
C SER A 229 0.75 -16.49 -15.01
N SER A 230 1.32 -16.13 -16.18
CA SER A 230 2.03 -17.09 -17.04
C SER A 230 3.22 -17.74 -16.32
N LYS A 231 3.94 -16.99 -15.48
CA LYS A 231 5.01 -17.55 -14.64
C LYS A 231 4.48 -18.44 -13.50
N HIS A 232 3.34 -18.10 -12.91
CA HIS A 232 2.74 -18.92 -11.86
C HIS A 232 2.15 -20.23 -12.41
N GLU A 233 1.71 -20.24 -13.67
CA GLU A 233 1.29 -21.45 -14.39
C GLU A 233 2.49 -22.28 -14.86
N MET A 234 3.48 -21.68 -15.55
CA MET A 234 4.66 -22.42 -16.08
C MET A 234 5.57 -23.04 -15.01
N ARG A 235 5.49 -22.62 -13.74
CA ARG A 235 6.32 -23.20 -12.66
C ARG A 235 5.68 -24.40 -11.97
N ILE A 236 4.47 -24.80 -12.38
CA ILE A 236 3.75 -25.96 -11.83
C ILE A 236 4.13 -27.27 -12.58
N ASP A 237 4.87 -27.18 -13.68
CA ASP A 237 5.37 -28.37 -14.38
C ASP A 237 6.67 -28.91 -13.74
N VAL A 238 6.59 -29.43 -12.50
CA VAL A 238 7.55 -30.39 -11.91
C VAL A 238 6.81 -31.38 -11.02
#